data_AF-A0A9E3KGX2-F1
#
_entry.id   AF-A0A9E3KGX2-F1
#
_cell.length_a   1.000
_cell.length_b   1.000
_cell.length_c   1.000
_cell.angle_alpha   90.00
_cell.angle_beta   90.00
_cell.angle_gamma   90.00
#
_symmetry.space_group_name_H-M   'P 1'
#
loop_
_entity.id
_entity.type
_entity.pdbx_description
1 polymer ?
#
loop_
_entity_poly.entity_id
_entity_poly.type
_entity_poly.pdbx_seq_one_letter_code
_entity_poly.pdbx_strand_id
1 'polypeptide(L)'
;MMSKIRFTILFLLMSPCSIQAQCAMCRTQLENNVSNGDVGIAAGINTGILYLLSLPYLAILVLGYVWYRNSRKNVIKLRQGPVAG
;
A
#
# COMPACT_ATOMS: atom_id res chain seq x y z
N MET A 1 17.69 -3.64 -34.86
CA MET A 1 17.01 -4.83 -34.26
C MET A 1 16.86 -4.75 -32.74
N MET A 2 17.86 -4.25 -31.99
CA MET A 2 17.84 -4.11 -30.52
C MET A 2 16.69 -3.24 -29.94
N SER A 3 16.28 -2.18 -30.64
CA SER A 3 15.21 -1.28 -30.16
C SER A 3 13.84 -1.94 -30.12
N LYS A 4 13.55 -2.86 -31.06
CA LYS A 4 12.31 -3.65 -31.09
C LYS A 4 12.25 -4.62 -29.91
N ILE A 5 13.39 -5.27 -29.60
CA ILE A 5 13.55 -6.17 -28.46
C ILE A 5 13.31 -5.44 -27.13
N ARG A 6 13.87 -4.23 -26.97
CA ARG A 6 13.63 -3.40 -25.77
C ARG A 6 12.14 -3.07 -25.60
N PHE A 7 11.45 -2.75 -26.69
CA PHE A 7 10.02 -2.47 -26.67
C PHE A 7 9.17 -3.71 -26.34
N THR A 8 9.53 -4.87 -26.90
CA THR A 8 8.87 -6.14 -26.59
C THR A 8 9.05 -6.56 -25.14
N ILE A 9 10.24 -6.38 -24.57
CA ILE A 9 10.52 -6.68 -23.15
C ILE A 9 9.71 -5.74 -22.23
N LEU A 10 9.67 -4.44 -22.54
CA LEU A 10 8.90 -3.47 -21.78
C LEU A 10 7.40 -3.77 -21.80
N PHE A 11 6.87 -4.18 -22.96
CA PHE A 11 5.48 -4.58 -23.12
C PHE A 11 5.15 -5.84 -22.31
N LEU A 12 6.07 -6.81 -22.24
CA LEU A 12 5.90 -8.03 -21.43
C LEU A 12 5.87 -7.71 -19.92
N LEU A 13 6.68 -6.76 -19.46
CA LEU A 13 6.74 -6.33 -18.06
C LEU A 13 5.50 -5.54 -17.61
N MET A 14 4.79 -4.92 -18.55
CA MET A 14 3.54 -4.18 -18.29
C MET A 14 2.30 -5.06 -18.44
N SER A 15 2.46 -6.35 -18.78
CA SER A 15 1.33 -7.27 -18.91
C SER A 15 0.66 -7.45 -17.54
N PRO A 16 -0.67 -7.23 -17.44
CA PRO A 16 -1.39 -7.44 -16.19
C PRO A 16 -1.33 -8.94 -15.87
N CYS A 17 -0.47 -9.29 -14.92
CA CYS A 17 -0.44 -10.63 -14.38
C CYS A 17 -1.74 -10.83 -13.61
N SER A 18 -2.60 -11.72 -14.12
CA SER A 18 -3.86 -12.11 -13.48
C SER A 18 -3.63 -12.25 -11.97
N ILE A 19 -4.43 -11.54 -11.16
CA ILE A 19 -4.27 -11.43 -9.70
C ILE A 19 -4.75 -12.73 -9.02
N GLN A 20 -4.19 -13.86 -9.44
CA GLN A 20 -4.32 -15.12 -8.75
C GLN A 20 -3.17 -15.19 -7.76
N ALA A 21 -3.49 -15.06 -6.47
CA ALA A 21 -2.56 -14.86 -5.35
C ALA A 21 -1.21 -15.59 -5.53
N GLN A 22 -0.16 -14.83 -5.87
CA GLN A 22 1.19 -15.35 -6.13
C GLN A 22 2.07 -15.43 -4.88
N CYS A 23 1.45 -15.66 -3.73
CA CYS A 23 2.19 -15.87 -2.49
C CYS A 23 1.60 -17.09 -1.80
N ALA A 24 2.43 -18.12 -1.58
CA ALA A 24 2.03 -19.38 -0.94
C ALA A 24 1.29 -19.16 0.40
N MET A 25 1.64 -18.10 1.13
CA MET A 25 0.96 -17.67 2.37
C MET A 25 -0.54 -17.37 2.20
N CYS A 26 -0.93 -16.71 1.10
CA CYS A 26 -2.34 -16.37 0.87
C CYS A 26 -3.14 -17.60 0.47
N ARG A 27 -2.51 -18.56 -0.24
CA ARG A 27 -3.13 -19.82 -0.63
C ARG A 27 -3.41 -20.72 0.57
N THR A 28 -2.45 -20.87 1.49
CA THR A 28 -2.63 -21.70 2.70
C THR A 28 -3.77 -21.18 3.59
N GLN A 29 -3.91 -19.85 3.77
CA GLN A 29 -5.03 -19.33 4.53
C GLN A 29 -6.36 -19.46 3.80
N LEU A 30 -6.40 -19.29 2.47
CA LEU A 30 -7.60 -19.57 1.67
C LEU A 30 -8.08 -21.01 1.83
N GLU A 31 -7.17 -21.97 1.65
CA GLU A 31 -7.47 -23.40 1.75
C GLU A 31 -7.95 -23.77 3.17
N ASN A 32 -7.34 -23.20 4.21
CA ASN A 32 -7.78 -23.39 5.60
C ASN A 32 -9.19 -22.82 5.87
N ASN A 33 -9.53 -21.63 5.35
CA ASN A 33 -10.85 -21.03 5.56
C ASN A 33 -11.96 -21.78 4.78
N VAL A 34 -11.67 -22.24 3.56
CA VAL A 34 -12.62 -23.07 2.77
C VAL A 34 -12.84 -24.44 3.42
N SER A 35 -11.78 -25.08 3.93
CA SER A 35 -11.87 -26.38 4.62
C SER A 35 -12.73 -26.32 5.89
N ASN A 36 -12.79 -25.16 6.54
CA ASN A 36 -13.60 -24.90 7.73
C ASN A 36 -15.06 -24.47 7.42
N GLY A 37 -15.47 -24.48 6.15
CA GLY A 37 -16.85 -24.22 5.73
C GLY A 37 -17.21 -22.76 5.47
N ASP A 38 -16.25 -21.83 5.55
CA ASP A 38 -16.48 -20.39 5.33
C ASP A 38 -16.04 -19.96 3.92
N VAL A 39 -16.84 -20.36 2.93
CA VAL A 39 -16.63 -20.04 1.50
C VAL A 39 -16.81 -18.55 1.17
N GLY A 40 -17.47 -17.76 2.03
CA GLY A 40 -17.67 -16.32 1.84
C GLY A 40 -16.38 -15.51 1.98
N ILE A 41 -15.46 -15.97 2.86
CA ILE A 41 -14.16 -15.33 3.06
C ILE A 41 -13.21 -15.55 1.89
N ALA A 42 -13.34 -16.67 1.16
CA ALA A 42 -12.51 -16.99 0.00
C ALA A 42 -12.68 -15.99 -1.17
N ALA A 43 -13.89 -15.46 -1.39
CA ALA A 43 -14.16 -14.45 -2.41
C ALA A 43 -13.62 -13.05 -2.04
N GLY A 44 -13.44 -12.77 -0.74
CA GLY A 44 -13.04 -11.46 -0.21
C GLY A 44 -11.54 -11.26 0.00
N ILE A 45 -10.70 -12.29 -0.19
CA ILE A 45 -9.28 -12.24 0.17
C ILE A 45 -8.47 -11.23 -0.66
N ASN A 46 -8.80 -10.99 -1.93
CA ASN A 46 -8.14 -9.95 -2.73
C ASN A 46 -8.37 -8.56 -2.09
N THR A 47 -9.60 -8.29 -1.66
CA THR A 47 -9.96 -7.08 -0.91
C THR A 47 -9.31 -7.06 0.47
N GLY A 48 -9.22 -8.20 1.15
CA GLY A 48 -8.59 -8.33 2.46
C GLY A 48 -7.08 -8.02 2.44
N ILE A 49 -6.35 -8.49 1.43
CA ILE A 49 -4.92 -8.19 1.25
C ILE A 49 -4.71 -6.71 0.97
N LEU A 50 -5.51 -6.11 0.08
CA LEU A 50 -5.46 -4.67 -0.18
C LEU A 50 -5.78 -3.85 1.07
N TYR A 51 -6.75 -4.29 1.88
CA TYR A 51 -7.13 -3.61 3.12
C TYR A 51 -5.99 -3.66 4.16
N LEU A 52 -5.43 -4.85 4.42
CA LEU A 52 -4.31 -5.04 5.34
C LEU A 52 -3.04 -4.31 4.90
N LEU A 53 -2.77 -4.26 3.59
CA LEU A 53 -1.65 -3.51 3.04
C LEU A 53 -1.88 -1.98 3.13
N SER A 54 -3.11 -1.51 2.92
CA SER A 54 -3.42 -0.06 2.95
C SER A 54 -3.32 0.56 4.34
N LEU A 55 -3.61 -0.22 5.40
CA LEU A 55 -3.60 0.24 6.79
C LEU A 55 -2.26 0.85 7.25
N PRO A 56 -1.09 0.21 7.10
CA PRO A 56 0.19 0.79 7.52
C PRO A 56 0.53 2.08 6.75
N TYR A 57 0.21 2.16 5.45
CA TYR A 57 0.46 3.38 4.66
C TYR A 57 -0.45 4.53 5.09
N LEU A 58 -1.73 4.26 5.33
CA LEU A 58 -2.68 5.26 5.84
C LEU A 58 -2.27 5.75 7.23
N ALA A 59 -1.83 4.85 8.11
CA ALA A 59 -1.36 5.20 9.45
C ALA A 59 -0.14 6.13 9.38
N ILE A 60 0.85 5.83 8.55
CA ILE A 60 2.03 6.69 8.36
C ILE A 60 1.64 8.06 7.79
N LEU A 61 0.71 8.11 6.82
CA LEU A 61 0.25 9.36 6.22
C LEU A 61 -0.43 10.26 7.26
N VAL A 62 -1.30 9.69 8.10
CA VAL A 62 -1.98 10.44 9.16
C VAL A 62 -0.99 10.94 10.20
N LEU A 63 -0.09 10.08 10.69
CA LEU A 63 0.92 10.45 11.68
C LEU A 63 1.85 11.54 11.14
N GLY A 64 2.31 11.38 9.89
CA GLY A 64 3.15 12.37 9.21
C GLY A 64 2.44 13.71 9.03
N TYR A 65 1.17 13.70 8.64
CA TYR A 65 0.36 14.91 8.50
C TYR A 65 0.15 15.64 9.83
N VAL A 66 -0.19 14.91 10.90
CA VAL A 66 -0.36 15.47 12.25
C VAL A 66 0.95 16.07 12.75
N TRP A 67 2.06 15.34 12.61
CA TRP A 67 3.38 15.83 12.99
C TRP A 67 3.77 17.08 12.22
N TYR A 68 3.59 17.08 10.90
CA TYR A 68 3.88 18.23 10.05
C TYR A 68 3.03 19.46 10.45
N ARG A 69 1.73 19.29 10.67
CA ARG A 69 0.83 20.36 11.12
C ARG A 69 1.26 20.93 12.46
N ASN A 70 1.66 20.09 13.40
CA ASN A 70 2.12 20.54 14.73
C ASN A 70 3.46 21.27 14.64
N SER A 71 4.43 20.73 13.90
CA SER A 71 5.73 21.35 13.67
C SER A 71 5.61 22.72 13.01
N ARG A 72 4.70 22.91 12.04
CA ARG A 72 4.47 24.23 11.44
C ARG A 72 3.95 25.26 12.45
N LYS A 73 3.06 24.87 13.37
CA LYS A 73 2.59 25.78 14.43
C LYS A 73 3.73 26.21 15.35
N ASN A 74 4.64 25.29 15.67
CA ASN A 74 5.82 25.60 16.47
C ASN A 74 6.81 26.51 15.72
N VAL A 75 7.07 26.25 14.44
CA VAL A 75 7.93 27.12 13.60
C VAL A 75 7.37 28.53 13.49
N ILE A 76 6.05 28.68 13.28
CA ILE A 76 5.39 30.00 13.23
C ILE A 76 5.50 30.72 14.59
N LYS A 77 5.32 30.00 15.70
CA LYS A 77 5.46 30.55 17.06
C LYS A 77 6.90 30.97 17.38
N LEU A 78 7.90 30.20 16.91
CA LEU A 78 9.32 30.56 17.05
C LEU A 78 9.70 31.77 16.19
N ARG A 79 9.09 31.92 15.00
CA ARG A 79 9.29 33.10 14.12
C ARG A 79 8.66 34.38 14.67
N GLN A 80 7.70 34.27 15.59
CA GLN A 80 7.05 35.39 16.26
C GLN A 80 7.67 35.70 17.65
N GLY A 81 8.74 34.99 18.05
CA GLY A 81 9.58 35.35 19.20
C GLY A 81 10.44 36.59 18.92
N PRO A 82 11.09 37.19 19.94
CA PRO A 82 11.40 38.63 20.08
C PRO A 82 12.41 39.26 19.10
N VAL A 83 12.65 38.69 17.91
CA VAL A 83 13.47 39.28 16.83
C VAL A 83 12.65 40.30 16.01
N ALA A 84 11.78 41.04 16.69
CA ALA A 84 11.04 42.20 16.19
C ALA A 84 11.16 43.36 17.19
N GLY A 85 12.36 43.52 17.76
CA GLY A 85 12.79 44.64 18.59
C GLY A 85 14.22 45.01 18.22
#